data_AF-A0A417S4P8-F1
#
_entry.id   AF-A0A417S4P8-F1
#
_cell.length_a   1.000
_cell.length_b   1.000
_cell.length_c   1.000
_cell.angle_alpha   90.00
_cell.angle_beta   90.00
_cell.angle_gamma   90.00
#
_symmetry.space_group_name_H-M   'P 1'
#
loop_
_entity.id
_entity.type
_entity.pdbx_description
1 polymer ?
#
loop_
_entity_poly.entity_id
_entity_poly.type
_entity_poly.pdbx_seq_one_letter_code
_entity_poly.pdbx_strand_id
1 'polypeptide(L)'
;MVNIIFLLLVILFWYGVAVCVVQTVKHCTTREAASFCIQKIKEVFAWSWKEAFAKPPVQYMTHIGWDGERQCFNPKVADEELVELGKLFQFFRCIDIRYNENIYAYRISIVYADAGQKNSEEFKTLVTKVLGGCLADHMMKYSMWCGENSSLFMVTLYPEYIEIAIARNDAGKSWLEALRKKREQAKIEDQRKAQGICTLEEVWGENKGDRMTWGYDAKIAHQYQTKSSIQTEIDTHCHALITGSSGSGKSVAVSYLLGRRLQADPKTHIFICDYKNSEDFRFLNGYENYYKGERCYDGIMAFYQRFHETRESGGAEKERYLLIFDEYPAFLNRLQMLDKQNKEKRAADVMNAVSEILMLGRGLHYGIWIV
;
A
#
# COMPACT_ATOMS: atom_id res chain seq x y z
N MET A 1 -35.37 2.38 25.63
CA MET A 1 -36.26 3.16 24.75
C MET A 1 -35.54 4.29 24.01
N VAL A 2 -34.66 5.07 24.66
CA VAL A 2 -33.92 6.20 24.04
C VAL A 2 -33.08 5.78 22.81
N ASN A 3 -32.40 4.63 22.84
CA ASN A 3 -31.58 4.15 21.71
C ASN A 3 -32.38 3.81 20.45
N ILE A 4 -33.64 3.35 20.56
CA ILE A 4 -34.44 2.95 19.39
C ILE A 4 -34.99 4.20 18.67
N ILE A 5 -35.42 5.20 19.44
CA ILE A 5 -35.91 6.47 18.90
C ILE A 5 -34.76 7.23 18.22
N PHE A 6 -33.57 7.26 18.85
CA PHE A 6 -32.37 7.83 18.25
C PHE A 6 -32.01 7.13 16.93
N LEU A 7 -32.10 5.79 16.89
CA LEU A 7 -31.81 5.02 15.69
C LEU A 7 -32.75 5.35 14.52
N LEU A 8 -34.05 5.46 14.82
CA LEU A 8 -35.06 5.82 13.82
C LEU A 8 -34.82 7.23 13.27
N LEU A 9 -34.42 8.18 14.13
CA LEU A 9 -34.08 9.54 13.73
C LEU A 9 -32.84 9.59 12.82
N VAL A 10 -31.80 8.80 13.12
CA VAL A 10 -30.59 8.71 12.28
C VAL A 10 -30.92 8.11 10.91
N ILE A 11 -31.73 7.06 10.86
CA ILE A 11 -32.17 6.43 9.60
C ILE A 11 -33.01 7.42 8.76
N LEU A 12 -33.96 8.11 9.39
CA LEU A 12 -34.80 9.12 8.72
C LEU A 12 -33.97 10.30 8.20
N PHE A 13 -32.97 10.74 8.95
CA PHE A 13 -32.06 11.81 8.54
C PHE A 13 -31.27 11.43 7.28
N TRP A 14 -30.62 10.26 7.27
CA TRP A 14 -29.84 9.81 6.11
C TRP A 14 -30.72 9.47 4.91
N TYR A 15 -31.95 9.01 5.12
CA TYR A 15 -32.94 8.86 4.06
C TYR A 15 -33.31 10.21 3.42
N GLY A 16 -33.53 11.25 4.24
CA GLY A 16 -33.78 12.62 3.75
C GLY A 16 -32.60 13.18 2.94
N VAL A 17 -31.37 12.93 3.39
CA VAL A 17 -30.15 13.30 2.64
C VAL A 17 -30.09 12.59 1.28
N ALA A 18 -30.43 11.30 1.23
CA ALA A 18 -30.46 10.53 -0.03
C ALA A 18 -31.43 11.13 -1.06
N VAL A 19 -32.65 11.49 -0.61
CA VAL A 19 -33.67 12.10 -1.47
C VAL A 19 -33.20 13.46 -1.99
N CYS A 20 -32.58 14.28 -1.14
CA CYS A 20 -32.04 15.58 -1.54
C CYS A 20 -30.91 15.44 -2.57
N VAL A 21 -30.02 14.46 -2.40
CA VAL A 21 -28.90 14.21 -3.33
C VAL A 21 -29.41 13.77 -4.71
N VAL A 22 -30.42 12.90 -4.75
CA VAL A 22 -31.06 12.47 -6.01
C VAL A 22 -31.76 13.63 -6.73
N GLN A 23 -32.36 14.56 -5.98
CA GLN A 23 -33.07 15.71 -6.58
C GLN A 23 -32.14 16.84 -7.04
N THR A 24 -30.96 16.99 -6.44
CA THR A 24 -30.04 18.10 -6.71
C THR A 24 -28.92 17.74 -7.69
N VAL A 25 -28.54 16.47 -7.79
CA VAL A 25 -27.42 16.02 -8.66
C VAL A 25 -27.98 15.41 -9.94
N LYS A 26 -27.83 16.12 -11.07
CA LYS A 26 -28.42 15.78 -12.38
C LYS A 26 -28.03 14.43 -13.01
N HIS A 27 -27.19 13.61 -12.35
CA HIS A 27 -26.76 12.30 -12.85
C HIS A 27 -26.62 11.21 -11.76
N CYS A 28 -27.20 11.40 -10.57
CA CYS A 28 -27.14 10.37 -9.51
C CYS A 28 -28.32 9.39 -9.62
N THR A 29 -28.03 8.09 -9.78
CA THR A 29 -29.09 7.07 -9.79
C THR A 29 -29.55 6.75 -8.37
N THR A 30 -30.84 6.41 -8.21
CA THR A 30 -31.43 6.05 -6.89
C THR A 30 -30.68 4.91 -6.20
N ARG A 31 -30.04 4.02 -6.96
CA ARG A 31 -29.25 2.89 -6.46
C ARG A 31 -27.92 3.32 -5.82
N GLU A 32 -27.24 4.31 -6.40
CA GLU A 32 -25.97 4.82 -5.88
C GLU A 32 -26.17 5.61 -4.59
N ALA A 33 -27.20 6.47 -4.54
CA ALA A 33 -27.57 7.21 -3.34
C ALA A 33 -27.97 6.27 -2.18
N ALA A 34 -28.72 5.20 -2.47
CA ALA A 34 -29.09 4.20 -1.48
C ALA A 34 -27.88 3.42 -0.95
N SER A 35 -26.94 3.03 -1.83
CA SER A 35 -25.72 2.33 -1.44
C SER A 35 -24.86 3.15 -0.48
N PHE A 36 -24.66 4.44 -0.80
CA PHE A 36 -23.91 5.37 0.06
C PHE A 36 -24.54 5.52 1.45
N CYS A 37 -25.87 5.65 1.52
CA CYS A 37 -26.58 5.78 2.79
C CYS A 37 -26.52 4.51 3.63
N ILE A 38 -26.66 3.33 3.01
CA ILE A 38 -26.52 2.04 3.71
C ILE A 38 -25.11 1.89 4.29
N GLN A 39 -24.08 2.30 3.54
CA GLN A 39 -22.69 2.24 4.04
C GLN A 39 -22.49 3.16 5.24
N LYS A 40 -22.99 4.40 5.20
CA LYS A 40 -22.89 5.35 6.31
C LYS A 40 -23.67 4.90 7.55
N ILE A 41 -24.86 4.33 7.36
CA ILE A 41 -25.63 3.74 8.47
C ILE A 41 -24.85 2.59 9.12
N LYS A 42 -24.22 1.72 8.34
CA LYS A 42 -23.38 0.62 8.88
C LYS A 42 -22.19 1.13 9.69
N GLU A 43 -21.51 2.18 9.25
CA GLU A 43 -20.40 2.80 9.99
C GLU A 43 -20.84 3.35 11.35
N VAL A 44 -21.96 4.10 11.38
CA VAL A 44 -22.53 4.65 12.61
C VAL A 44 -23.00 3.54 13.55
N PHE A 45 -23.59 2.46 13.01
CA PHE A 45 -24.03 1.32 13.80
C PHE A 45 -22.85 0.56 14.41
N ALA A 46 -21.77 0.35 13.65
CA ALA A 46 -20.56 -0.30 14.13
C ALA A 46 -19.87 0.50 15.25
N TRP A 47 -19.88 1.82 15.17
CA TRP A 47 -19.37 2.70 16.22
C TRP A 47 -20.27 2.68 17.47
N SER A 48 -21.58 2.87 17.31
CA SER A 48 -22.54 2.89 18.43
C SER A 48 -22.63 1.56 19.18
N TRP A 49 -22.58 0.43 18.47
CA TRP A 49 -22.56 -0.90 19.11
C TRP A 49 -21.28 -1.16 19.91
N LYS A 50 -20.13 -0.66 19.43
CA LYS A 50 -18.87 -0.76 20.16
C LYS A 50 -18.90 -0.01 21.48
N GLU A 51 -19.49 1.18 21.50
CA GLU A 51 -19.58 1.99 22.72
C GLU A 51 -20.68 1.51 23.68
N ALA A 52 -21.85 1.14 23.16
CA ALA A 52 -22.99 0.76 23.98
C ALA A 52 -22.84 -0.58 24.72
N PHE A 53 -21.94 -1.46 24.26
CA PHE A 53 -21.69 -2.78 24.85
C PHE A 53 -20.23 -3.02 25.25
N ALA A 54 -19.42 -1.96 25.37
CA ALA A 54 -18.07 -2.07 25.91
C ALA A 54 -18.13 -2.58 27.36
N LYS A 55 -17.86 -3.87 27.57
CA LYS A 55 -17.58 -4.40 28.92
C LYS A 55 -16.37 -3.66 29.47
N PRO A 56 -16.32 -3.34 30.78
CA PRO A 56 -15.11 -2.79 31.37
C PRO A 56 -13.93 -3.72 31.07
N PRO A 57 -12.77 -3.20 30.66
CA PRO A 57 -11.64 -4.03 30.24
C PRO A 57 -11.26 -4.95 31.40
N VAL A 58 -11.32 -6.26 31.16
CA VAL A 58 -10.86 -7.25 32.14
C VAL A 58 -9.36 -7.03 32.31
N GLN A 59 -8.96 -6.57 33.49
CA GLN A 59 -7.55 -6.32 33.77
C GLN A 59 -6.85 -7.64 34.11
N TYR A 60 -5.73 -7.90 33.46
CA TYR A 60 -4.84 -9.00 33.81
C TYR A 60 -4.04 -8.61 35.06
N MET A 61 -3.92 -9.53 36.03
CA MET A 61 -3.08 -9.36 37.23
C MET A 61 -1.60 -9.52 36.89
N THR A 62 -1.04 -8.48 36.25
CA THR A 62 0.29 -8.47 35.61
C THR A 62 1.21 -7.39 36.17
N HIS A 63 0.83 -6.80 37.31
CA HIS A 63 1.53 -5.70 37.96
C HIS A 63 2.73 -6.20 38.77
N ILE A 64 3.93 -6.11 38.19
CA ILE A 64 5.17 -6.46 38.89
C ILE A 64 5.61 -5.28 39.77
N GLY A 65 6.05 -5.56 40.98
CA GLY A 65 6.58 -4.54 41.90
C GLY A 65 5.54 -3.69 42.63
N TRP A 66 4.31 -4.19 42.76
CA TRP A 66 3.30 -3.54 43.60
C TRP A 66 3.54 -3.85 45.08
N ASP A 67 3.76 -2.80 45.87
CA ASP A 67 3.87 -2.88 47.32
C ASP A 67 2.47 -2.77 47.95
N GLY A 68 1.95 -3.90 48.43
CA GLY A 68 0.61 -3.97 49.02
C GLY A 68 0.45 -3.19 50.33
N GLU A 69 1.53 -2.99 51.08
CA GLU A 69 1.50 -2.23 52.33
C GLU A 69 1.49 -0.72 52.07
N ARG A 70 2.28 -0.28 51.09
CA ARG A 70 2.40 1.15 50.72
C ARG A 70 1.42 1.59 49.63
N GLN A 71 0.70 0.65 49.04
CA GLN A 71 -0.23 0.85 47.92
C GLN A 71 0.40 1.62 46.75
N CYS A 72 1.66 1.29 46.42
CA CYS A 72 2.39 1.96 45.35
C CYS A 72 3.36 1.02 44.64
N PHE A 73 3.79 1.39 43.43
CA PHE A 73 4.84 0.68 42.72
C PHE A 73 6.21 1.00 43.30
N ASN A 74 6.96 -0.05 43.63
CA ASN A 74 8.28 0.04 44.24
C ASN A 74 9.30 -0.76 43.41
N PRO A 75 10.32 -0.09 42.82
CA PRO A 75 11.36 -0.76 42.03
C PRO A 75 12.08 -1.89 42.77
N LYS A 76 12.21 -1.81 44.10
CA LYS A 76 12.83 -2.89 44.89
C LYS A 76 11.97 -4.17 44.91
N VAL A 77 10.65 -4.01 44.99
CA VAL A 77 9.72 -5.15 44.93
C VAL A 77 9.74 -5.75 43.52
N ALA A 78 9.90 -4.92 42.49
CA ALA A 78 10.09 -5.42 41.12
C ALA A 78 11.40 -6.21 40.97
N ASP A 79 12.48 -5.79 41.63
CA ASP A 79 13.75 -6.55 41.65
C ASP A 79 13.59 -7.92 42.32
N GLU A 80 12.82 -8.00 43.42
CA GLU A 80 12.52 -9.26 44.11
C GLU A 80 11.66 -10.20 43.27
N GLU A 81 10.62 -9.68 42.61
CA GLU A 81 9.75 -10.48 41.74
C GLU A 81 10.43 -10.90 40.42
N LEU A 82 11.45 -10.17 39.98
CA LEU A 82 12.24 -10.47 38.79
C LEU A 82 13.60 -11.09 39.12
N VAL A 83 13.76 -11.68 40.30
CA VAL A 83 15.05 -12.23 40.76
C VAL A 83 15.66 -13.25 39.79
N GLU A 84 14.86 -14.15 39.22
CA GLU A 84 15.35 -15.14 38.24
C GLU A 84 15.84 -14.48 36.94
N LEU A 85 15.18 -13.39 36.52
CA LEU A 85 15.64 -12.58 35.39
C LEU A 85 16.96 -11.88 35.72
N GLY A 86 17.09 -11.38 36.95
CA GLY A 86 18.29 -10.72 37.44
C GLY A 86 19.54 -11.61 37.43
N LYS A 87 19.39 -12.91 37.69
CA LYS A 87 20.50 -13.89 37.65
C LYS A 87 21.18 -14.02 36.29
N LEU A 88 20.53 -13.58 35.20
CA LEU A 88 21.12 -13.60 33.86
C LEU A 88 22.16 -12.48 33.64
N PHE A 89 22.23 -11.50 34.53
CA PHE A 89 23.05 -10.30 34.41
C PHE A 89 24.01 -10.18 35.59
N GLN A 90 25.17 -9.56 35.36
CA GLN A 90 26.11 -9.23 36.42
C GLN A 90 25.55 -8.14 37.36
N PHE A 91 24.79 -7.21 36.78
CA PHE A 91 24.05 -6.19 37.51
C PHE A 91 22.64 -6.11 36.95
N PHE A 92 21.66 -5.99 37.84
CA PHE A 92 20.25 -5.89 37.49
C PHE A 92 19.55 -5.03 38.54
N ARG A 93 18.92 -3.93 38.12
CA ARG A 93 18.17 -3.06 39.03
C ARG A 93 17.08 -2.28 38.31
N CYS A 94 15.85 -2.38 38.77
CA CYS A 94 14.73 -1.60 38.30
C CYS A 94 14.94 -0.12 38.66
N ILE A 95 14.91 0.76 37.66
CA ILE A 95 15.12 2.20 37.83
C ILE A 95 13.77 2.93 37.84
N ASP A 96 12.87 2.54 36.94
CA ASP A 96 11.64 3.27 36.66
C ASP A 96 10.50 2.31 36.32
N ILE A 97 9.30 2.61 36.82
CA ILE A 97 8.06 1.89 36.55
C ILE A 97 7.02 2.92 36.12
N ARG A 98 6.60 2.84 34.86
CA ARG A 98 5.55 3.68 34.29
C ARG A 98 4.34 2.84 33.94
N TYR A 99 3.16 3.40 34.07
CA TYR A 99 1.95 2.69 33.69
C TYR A 99 0.89 3.64 33.16
N ASN A 100 0.05 3.11 32.27
CA ASN A 100 -1.17 3.75 31.81
C ASN A 100 -2.30 2.71 31.85
N GLU A 101 -3.48 3.05 31.36
CA GLU A 101 -4.66 2.16 31.38
C GLU A 101 -4.44 0.79 30.71
N ASN A 102 -3.47 0.67 29.81
CA ASN A 102 -3.28 -0.50 28.94
C ASN A 102 -1.98 -1.26 29.19
N ILE A 103 -0.92 -0.62 29.69
CA ILE A 103 0.40 -1.23 29.84
C ILE A 103 1.11 -0.83 31.14
N TYR A 104 1.94 -1.74 31.64
CA TYR A 104 3.04 -1.48 32.56
C TYR A 104 4.35 -1.44 31.77
N ALA A 105 5.22 -0.48 32.05
CA ALA A 105 6.52 -0.31 31.41
C ALA A 105 7.62 -0.17 32.47
N TYR A 106 8.60 -1.06 32.42
CA TYR A 106 9.69 -1.14 33.38
C TYR A 106 11.00 -0.81 32.65
N ARG A 107 11.80 0.06 33.25
CA ARG A 107 13.16 0.32 32.82
C ARG A 107 14.13 -0.23 33.86
N ILE A 108 14.99 -1.14 33.44
CA ILE A 108 15.89 -1.89 34.33
C ILE A 108 17.32 -1.66 33.88
N SER A 109 18.17 -1.13 34.76
CA SER A 109 19.60 -1.02 34.51
C SER A 109 20.22 -2.41 34.50
N ILE A 110 21.10 -2.69 33.55
CA ILE A 110 21.80 -3.97 33.48
C ILE A 110 23.28 -3.83 33.18
N VAL A 111 24.06 -4.82 33.61
CA VAL A 111 25.41 -5.10 33.11
C VAL A 111 25.43 -6.57 32.68
N TYR A 112 25.78 -6.83 31.42
CA TYR A 112 25.89 -8.19 30.90
C TYR A 112 27.03 -8.95 31.58
N ALA A 113 26.84 -10.25 31.78
CA ALA A 113 27.88 -11.12 32.35
C ALA A 113 29.00 -11.41 31.35
N ASP A 114 28.69 -11.38 30.04
CA ASP A 114 29.64 -11.57 28.95
C ASP A 114 29.36 -10.58 27.81
N ALA A 115 30.42 -10.06 27.17
CA ALA A 115 30.35 -9.19 26.01
C ALA A 115 29.60 -9.83 24.82
N GLY A 116 29.63 -11.16 24.69
CA GLY A 116 28.92 -11.90 23.63
C GLY A 116 27.39 -11.93 23.79
N GLN A 117 26.87 -11.71 25.01
CA GLN A 117 25.42 -11.77 25.28
C GLN A 117 24.63 -10.65 24.63
N LYS A 118 25.25 -9.48 24.43
CA LYS A 118 24.59 -8.25 23.96
C LYS A 118 23.92 -8.40 22.59
N ASN A 119 24.51 -9.21 21.70
CA ASN A 119 24.05 -9.38 20.31
C ASN A 119 23.50 -10.78 20.01
N SER A 120 23.45 -11.68 21.00
CA SER A 120 22.98 -13.05 20.80
C SER A 120 21.45 -13.13 20.77
N GLU A 121 20.88 -13.65 19.68
CA GLU A 121 19.44 -13.95 19.60
C GLU A 121 19.04 -15.11 20.53
N GLU A 122 19.95 -16.04 20.80
CA GLU A 122 19.75 -17.10 21.80
C GLU A 122 19.59 -16.49 23.20
N PHE A 123 20.40 -15.49 23.53
CA PHE A 123 20.30 -14.79 24.81
C PHE A 123 18.99 -13.99 24.94
N LYS A 124 18.56 -13.29 23.87
CA LYS A 124 17.24 -12.62 23.85
C LYS A 124 16.09 -13.59 24.06
N THR A 125 16.18 -14.77 23.45
CA THR A 125 15.20 -15.85 23.63
C THR A 125 15.17 -16.36 25.07
N LEU A 126 16.34 -16.52 25.69
CA LEU A 126 16.47 -16.90 27.09
C LEU A 126 15.85 -15.86 28.04
N VAL A 127 16.20 -14.57 27.87
CA VAL A 127 15.63 -13.47 28.68
C VAL A 127 14.11 -13.44 28.57
N THR A 128 13.58 -13.58 27.35
CA THR A 128 12.12 -13.61 27.11
C THR A 128 11.47 -14.80 27.81
N LYS A 129 12.09 -15.98 27.76
CA LYS A 129 11.58 -17.19 28.42
C LYS A 129 11.57 -17.05 29.94
N VAL A 130 12.66 -16.54 30.53
CA VAL A 130 12.79 -16.35 31.98
C VAL A 130 11.82 -15.30 32.50
N LEU A 131 11.66 -14.17 31.80
CA LEU A 131 10.63 -13.19 32.14
C LEU A 131 9.22 -13.78 32.04
N GLY A 132 8.97 -14.59 31.01
CA GLY A 132 7.71 -15.32 30.87
C GLY A 132 7.42 -16.20 32.08
N GLY A 133 8.44 -16.84 32.66
CA GLY A 133 8.33 -17.59 33.93
C GLY A 133 8.13 -16.70 35.16
N CYS A 134 8.79 -15.55 35.26
CA CYS A 134 8.58 -14.64 36.39
C CYS A 134 7.14 -14.07 36.39
N LEU A 135 6.66 -13.63 35.22
CA LEU A 135 5.29 -13.16 35.05
C LEU A 135 4.29 -14.29 35.31
N ALA A 136 4.66 -15.52 34.91
CA ALA A 136 3.87 -16.69 35.15
C ALA A 136 3.57 -16.90 36.64
N ASP A 137 4.65 -16.95 37.42
CA ASP A 137 4.62 -17.18 38.85
C ASP A 137 3.85 -16.06 39.56
N HIS A 138 4.01 -14.82 39.11
CA HIS A 138 3.23 -13.69 39.61
C HIS A 138 1.72 -13.85 39.35
N MET A 139 1.31 -14.14 38.11
CA MET A 139 -0.10 -14.30 37.75
C MET A 139 -0.77 -15.48 38.49
N MET A 140 0.00 -16.55 38.74
CA MET A 140 -0.48 -17.70 39.51
C MET A 140 -0.84 -17.36 40.96
N LYS A 141 -0.16 -16.39 41.60
CA LYS A 141 -0.54 -15.88 42.94
C LYS A 141 -1.99 -15.38 42.99
N TYR A 142 -2.53 -14.93 41.86
CA TYR A 142 -3.87 -14.39 41.71
C TYR A 142 -4.85 -15.36 41.04
N SER A 143 -4.47 -16.61 40.77
CA SER A 143 -5.29 -17.61 40.07
C SER A 143 -5.77 -17.17 38.67
N MET A 144 -5.01 -16.30 37.99
CA MET A 144 -5.42 -15.67 36.71
C MET A 144 -4.55 -16.09 35.51
N TRP A 145 -4.09 -17.34 35.47
CA TRP A 145 -3.25 -17.83 34.37
C TRP A 145 -3.94 -17.72 32.99
N CYS A 146 -3.27 -17.10 32.02
CA CYS A 146 -3.84 -16.80 30.70
C CYS A 146 -3.11 -17.46 29.50
N GLY A 147 -2.55 -18.66 29.68
CA GLY A 147 -1.93 -19.42 28.58
C GLY A 147 -0.56 -18.86 28.15
N GLU A 148 -0.06 -19.22 26.97
CA GLU A 148 1.31 -18.89 26.53
C GLU A 148 1.65 -17.39 26.64
N ASN A 149 2.51 -17.06 27.62
CA ASN A 149 2.82 -15.70 28.07
C ASN A 149 3.49 -14.81 27.00
N SER A 150 3.93 -15.37 25.89
CA SER A 150 4.67 -14.66 24.84
C SER A 150 3.87 -13.53 24.20
N SER A 151 2.56 -13.43 24.38
CA SER A 151 1.74 -12.33 23.83
C SER A 151 1.48 -11.19 24.82
N LEU A 152 1.75 -11.38 26.11
CA LEU A 152 1.42 -10.42 27.17
C LEU A 152 2.51 -9.40 27.46
N PHE A 153 3.75 -9.65 27.05
CA PHE A 153 4.86 -8.75 27.34
C PHE A 153 5.84 -8.63 26.18
N MET A 154 6.63 -7.56 26.14
CA MET A 154 7.68 -7.35 25.16
C MET A 154 8.96 -6.91 25.87
N VAL A 155 10.09 -7.49 25.49
CA VAL A 155 11.41 -7.16 26.03
C VAL A 155 12.25 -6.48 24.98
N THR A 156 12.96 -5.43 25.39
CA THR A 156 13.96 -4.75 24.58
C THR A 156 15.27 -4.70 25.33
N LEU A 157 16.32 -5.27 24.75
CA LEU A 157 17.66 -5.21 25.31
C LEU A 157 18.42 -4.03 24.70
N TYR A 158 18.98 -3.17 25.56
CA TYR A 158 19.91 -2.10 25.21
C TYR A 158 21.27 -2.36 25.89
N PRO A 159 22.35 -1.66 25.48
CA PRO A 159 23.68 -1.86 26.04
C PRO A 159 23.78 -1.76 27.57
N GLU A 160 22.98 -0.87 28.18
CA GLU A 160 23.09 -0.52 29.61
C GLU A 160 21.77 -0.73 30.38
N TYR A 161 20.68 -1.05 29.68
CA TYR A 161 19.36 -1.20 30.29
C TYR A 161 18.45 -2.14 29.48
N ILE A 162 17.37 -2.59 30.10
CA ILE A 162 16.29 -3.34 29.50
C ILE A 162 15.01 -2.53 29.64
N GLU A 163 14.18 -2.56 28.59
CA GLU A 163 12.79 -2.12 28.67
C GLU A 163 11.86 -3.32 28.58
N ILE A 164 10.97 -3.44 29.56
CA ILE A 164 9.93 -4.48 29.61
C ILE A 164 8.59 -3.77 29.55
N ALA A 165 7.74 -4.13 28.60
CA ALA A 165 6.35 -3.69 28.54
C ALA A 165 5.42 -4.88 28.75
N ILE A 166 4.43 -4.77 29.64
CA ILE A 166 3.47 -5.82 29.98
C ILE A 166 2.05 -5.28 29.81
N ALA A 167 1.20 -6.04 29.10
CA ALA A 167 -0.18 -5.68 28.83
C ALA A 167 -1.06 -5.85 30.07
N ARG A 168 -1.92 -4.86 30.32
CA ARG A 168 -2.92 -4.86 31.38
C ARG A 168 -4.27 -5.42 30.94
N ASN A 169 -4.55 -5.44 29.64
CA ASN A 169 -5.83 -5.85 29.06
C ASN A 169 -5.63 -6.22 27.57
N ASP A 170 -6.70 -6.62 26.89
CA ASP A 170 -6.66 -6.98 25.46
C ASP A 170 -6.19 -5.82 24.55
N ALA A 171 -6.49 -4.57 24.91
CA ALA A 171 -6.04 -3.39 24.16
C ALA A 171 -4.51 -3.20 24.29
N GLY A 172 -3.95 -3.42 25.48
CA GLY A 172 -2.51 -3.46 25.70
C GLY A 172 -1.83 -4.58 24.92
N LYS A 173 -2.45 -5.76 24.85
CA LYS A 173 -1.95 -6.88 24.04
C LYS A 173 -1.91 -6.53 22.55
N SER A 174 -2.98 -5.92 22.03
CA SER A 174 -3.06 -5.45 20.64
C SER A 174 -1.99 -4.38 20.34
N TRP A 175 -1.74 -3.49 21.30
CA TRP A 175 -0.69 -2.48 21.19
C TRP A 175 0.73 -3.09 21.15
N LEU A 176 1.00 -4.09 21.99
CA LEU A 176 2.28 -4.82 21.98
C LEU A 176 2.50 -5.55 20.65
N GLU A 177 1.46 -6.16 20.08
CA GLU A 177 1.53 -6.81 18.77
C GLU A 177 1.84 -5.81 17.65
N ALA A 178 1.21 -4.63 17.67
CA ALA A 178 1.50 -3.56 16.72
C ALA A 178 2.94 -3.05 16.86
N LEU A 179 3.43 -2.90 18.09
CA LEU A 179 4.80 -2.46 18.37
C LEU A 179 5.84 -3.48 17.87
N ARG A 180 5.57 -4.78 18.06
CA ARG A 180 6.42 -5.86 17.51
C ARG A 180 6.50 -5.79 15.99
N LYS A 181 5.36 -5.65 15.31
CA LYS A 181 5.32 -5.50 13.84
C LYS A 181 6.13 -4.30 13.37
N LYS A 182 5.96 -3.14 14.02
CA LYS A 182 6.71 -1.92 13.69
C LYS A 182 8.23 -2.11 13.85
N ARG A 183 8.67 -2.83 14.89
CA ARG A 183 10.10 -3.10 15.09
C ARG A 183 10.66 -4.15 14.14
N GLU A 184 9.88 -5.17 13.80
CA GLU A 184 10.29 -6.14 12.80
C GLU A 184 10.45 -5.47 11.43
N GLN A 185 9.53 -4.58 11.07
CA GLN A 185 9.65 -3.73 9.89
C GLN A 185 10.92 -2.86 9.94
N ALA A 186 11.21 -2.20 11.07
CA ALA A 186 12.42 -1.41 11.22
C ALA A 186 13.70 -2.26 11.09
N LYS A 187 13.74 -3.47 11.66
CA LYS A 187 14.87 -4.40 11.49
C LYS A 187 15.05 -4.81 10.03
N ILE A 188 13.96 -5.13 9.34
CA ILE A 188 13.98 -5.47 7.91
C ILE A 188 14.47 -4.26 7.10
N GLU A 189 14.04 -3.05 7.42
CA GLU A 189 14.52 -1.82 6.80
C GLU A 189 16.00 -1.56 7.06
N ASP A 190 16.49 -1.75 8.28
CA ASP A 190 17.91 -1.58 8.62
C ASP A 190 18.79 -2.66 7.96
N GLN A 191 18.31 -3.91 7.89
CA GLN A 191 18.97 -4.97 7.12
C GLN A 191 19.01 -4.64 5.63
N ARG A 192 17.91 -4.11 5.07
CA ARG A 192 17.85 -3.65 3.67
C ARG A 192 18.82 -2.51 3.42
N LYS A 193 18.91 -1.52 4.32
CA LYS A 193 19.91 -0.44 4.26
C LYS A 193 21.34 -0.97 4.31
N ALA A 194 21.64 -1.91 5.21
CA ALA A 194 22.95 -2.57 5.30
C ALA A 194 23.29 -3.39 4.04
N GLN A 195 22.28 -3.90 3.35
CA GLN A 195 22.39 -4.60 2.06
C GLN A 195 22.37 -3.65 0.85
N GLY A 196 22.32 -2.33 1.05
CA GLY A 196 22.29 -1.33 -0.03
C GLY A 196 20.94 -1.21 -0.75
N ILE A 197 19.88 -1.82 -0.22
CA ILE A 197 18.50 -1.72 -0.70
C ILE A 197 17.83 -0.56 0.02
N CYS A 198 17.95 0.65 -0.51
CA CYS A 198 17.30 1.82 0.05
C CYS A 198 15.91 2.03 -0.58
N THR A 199 14.92 2.37 0.26
CA THR A 199 13.63 2.91 -0.18
C THR A 199 13.89 4.31 -0.72
N LEU A 200 14.03 4.43 -2.05
CA LEU A 200 14.25 5.70 -2.72
C LEU A 200 13.05 6.63 -2.49
N GLU A 201 13.26 7.74 -1.78
CA GLU A 201 12.26 8.80 -1.68
C GLU A 201 11.98 9.40 -3.06
N GLU A 202 10.71 9.38 -3.46
CA GLU A 202 10.24 10.07 -4.65
C GLU A 202 10.10 11.55 -4.34
N VAL A 203 11.09 12.32 -4.78
CA VAL A 203 10.98 13.78 -4.80
C VAL A 203 10.05 14.15 -5.94
N TRP A 204 8.79 14.40 -5.62
CA TRP A 204 7.82 14.92 -6.58
C TRP A 204 8.11 16.39 -6.85
N GLY A 205 8.55 16.72 -8.07
CA GLY A 205 8.38 18.07 -8.58
C GLY A 205 6.89 18.35 -8.82
N GLU A 206 6.43 19.58 -8.59
CA GLU A 206 5.08 19.99 -8.96
C GLU A 206 4.81 19.66 -10.44
N ASN A 207 3.90 18.72 -10.69
CA ASN A 207 3.56 18.35 -12.06
C ASN A 207 2.55 19.36 -12.61
N LYS A 208 3.03 20.26 -13.49
CA LYS A 208 2.21 21.31 -14.11
C LYS A 208 1.22 20.80 -15.19
N GLY A 209 0.90 19.49 -15.18
CA GLY A 209 -0.17 18.90 -16.00
C GLY A 209 0.17 18.62 -17.47
N ASP A 210 1.43 18.78 -17.88
CA ASP A 210 1.85 18.57 -19.28
C ASP A 210 3.18 17.81 -19.41
N ARG A 211 3.71 17.29 -18.30
CA ARG A 211 4.94 16.51 -18.30
C ARG A 211 4.69 15.10 -17.80
N MET A 212 5.12 14.13 -18.60
CA MET A 212 5.09 12.73 -18.26
C MET A 212 6.46 12.28 -17.75
N THR A 213 6.46 11.51 -16.67
CA THR A 213 7.67 10.83 -16.20
C THR A 213 7.81 9.47 -16.88
N TRP A 214 8.96 9.23 -17.50
CA TRP A 214 9.28 7.96 -18.16
C TRP A 214 10.00 6.97 -17.25
N GLY A 215 10.70 7.48 -16.24
CA GLY A 215 11.49 6.67 -15.33
C GLY A 215 12.38 7.54 -14.47
N TYR A 216 13.42 6.94 -13.91
CA TYR A 216 14.37 7.61 -13.03
C TYR A 216 15.80 7.35 -13.50
N ASP A 217 16.67 8.34 -13.32
CA ASP A 217 18.09 8.17 -13.62
C ASP A 217 18.72 7.17 -12.64
N ALA A 218 19.17 6.03 -13.17
CA ALA A 218 19.76 4.96 -12.37
C ALA A 218 21.06 5.39 -11.67
N LYS A 219 21.90 6.21 -12.30
CA LYS A 219 23.16 6.67 -11.69
C LYS A 219 22.87 7.56 -10.50
N ILE A 220 21.93 8.49 -10.66
CA ILE A 220 21.54 9.39 -9.57
C ILE A 220 20.89 8.60 -8.43
N ALA A 221 20.00 7.66 -8.77
CA ALA A 221 19.36 6.78 -7.79
C ALA A 221 20.39 5.97 -7.00
N HIS A 222 21.42 5.42 -7.65
CA HIS A 222 22.44 4.61 -6.98
C HIS A 222 23.46 5.45 -6.20
N GLN A 223 23.97 6.54 -6.76
CA GLN A 223 25.03 7.34 -6.14
C GLN A 223 24.51 8.22 -5.00
N TYR A 224 23.37 8.88 -5.22
CA TYR A 224 22.84 9.89 -4.31
C TYR A 224 21.60 9.42 -3.56
N GLN A 225 21.19 8.16 -3.75
CA GLN A 225 20.03 7.57 -3.08
C GLN A 225 18.75 8.41 -3.27
N THR A 226 18.65 9.09 -4.42
CA THR A 226 17.59 10.03 -4.76
C THR A 226 17.02 9.71 -6.13
N LYS A 227 15.69 9.63 -6.26
CA LYS A 227 15.03 9.45 -7.55
C LYS A 227 14.93 10.77 -8.31
N SER A 228 15.82 10.98 -9.26
CA SER A 228 15.67 12.06 -10.25
C SER A 228 14.82 11.55 -11.41
N SER A 229 13.62 12.12 -11.59
CA SER A 229 12.69 11.70 -12.65
C SER A 229 13.13 12.19 -14.03
N ILE A 230 13.09 11.31 -15.01
CA ILE A 230 13.25 11.65 -16.44
C ILE A 230 11.87 12.04 -16.96
N GLN A 231 11.69 13.31 -17.32
CA GLN A 231 10.41 13.88 -17.75
C GLN A 231 10.50 14.44 -19.16
N THR A 232 9.43 14.25 -19.95
CA THR A 232 9.23 14.96 -21.23
C THR A 232 7.87 15.61 -21.27
N GLU A 233 7.73 16.63 -22.10
CA GLU A 233 6.44 17.22 -22.43
C GLU A 233 5.63 16.25 -23.29
N ILE A 234 4.35 16.16 -22.96
CA ILE A 234 3.41 15.23 -23.58
C ILE A 234 3.10 15.61 -25.03
N ASP A 235 2.99 16.91 -25.30
CA ASP A 235 2.59 17.42 -26.62
C ASP A 235 3.75 17.36 -27.63
N THR A 236 5.00 17.45 -27.17
CA THR A 236 6.18 17.40 -28.06
C THR A 236 6.70 15.97 -28.26
N HIS A 237 6.49 15.07 -27.29
CA HIS A 237 6.99 13.68 -27.27
C HIS A 237 5.83 12.67 -27.09
N CYS A 238 4.88 12.68 -28.02
CA CYS A 238 3.68 11.85 -27.93
C CYS A 238 3.86 10.40 -28.42
N HIS A 239 4.88 10.13 -29.24
CA HIS A 239 5.19 8.79 -29.75
C HIS A 239 6.30 8.11 -28.93
N ALA A 240 6.25 6.78 -28.83
CA ALA A 240 7.29 6.00 -28.16
C ALA A 240 7.53 4.65 -28.84
N LEU A 241 8.78 4.20 -28.77
CA LEU A 241 9.17 2.84 -29.11
C LEU A 241 9.73 2.17 -27.85
N ILE A 242 9.10 1.08 -27.41
CA ILE A 242 9.47 0.35 -26.21
C ILE A 242 10.02 -1.00 -26.64
N THR A 243 11.33 -1.13 -26.67
CA THR A 243 12.01 -2.34 -27.17
C THR A 243 12.76 -3.08 -26.06
N GLY A 244 12.94 -4.38 -26.26
CA GLY A 244 13.61 -5.27 -25.31
C GLY A 244 13.39 -6.74 -25.62
N SER A 245 14.27 -7.61 -25.14
CA SER A 245 14.16 -9.06 -25.29
C SER A 245 12.90 -9.61 -24.57
N SER A 246 12.55 -10.86 -24.85
CA SER A 246 11.53 -11.56 -24.06
C SER A 246 11.96 -11.62 -22.59
N GLY A 247 11.01 -11.38 -21.67
CA GLY A 247 11.28 -11.35 -20.23
C GLY A 247 11.96 -10.08 -19.70
N SER A 248 12.27 -9.09 -20.54
CA SER A 248 12.88 -7.82 -20.12
C SER A 248 11.94 -6.87 -19.36
N GLY A 249 10.65 -7.21 -19.26
CA GLY A 249 9.66 -6.41 -18.54
C GLY A 249 8.93 -5.35 -19.37
N LYS A 250 8.91 -5.46 -20.70
CA LYS A 250 8.20 -4.51 -21.59
C LYS A 250 6.75 -4.24 -21.16
N SER A 251 5.93 -5.27 -20.98
CA SER A 251 4.51 -5.14 -20.59
C SER A 251 4.34 -4.49 -19.21
N VAL A 252 5.27 -4.76 -18.27
CA VAL A 252 5.32 -4.08 -16.96
C VAL A 252 5.67 -2.61 -17.13
N ALA A 253 6.65 -2.29 -17.97
CA ALA A 253 7.04 -0.91 -18.27
C ALA A 253 5.88 -0.14 -18.92
N VAL A 254 5.16 -0.75 -19.86
CA VAL A 254 3.97 -0.15 -20.49
C VAL A 254 2.89 0.18 -19.47
N SER A 255 2.61 -0.73 -18.53
CA SER A 255 1.62 -0.50 -17.47
C SER A 255 2.02 0.66 -16.56
N TYR A 256 3.31 0.72 -16.18
CA TYR A 256 3.86 1.85 -15.43
C TYR A 256 3.72 3.16 -16.20
N LEU A 257 4.15 3.19 -17.46
CA LEU A 257 4.10 4.38 -18.32
C LEU A 257 2.66 4.85 -18.57
N LEU A 258 1.71 3.93 -18.77
CA LEU A 258 0.29 4.26 -18.89
C LEU A 258 -0.22 4.95 -17.62
N GLY A 259 0.14 4.43 -16.44
CA GLY A 259 -0.16 5.08 -15.17
C GLY A 259 0.42 6.50 -15.08
N ARG A 260 1.70 6.68 -15.45
CA ARG A 260 2.34 8.01 -15.46
C ARG A 260 1.70 8.95 -16.47
N ARG A 261 1.26 8.45 -17.61
CA ARG A 261 0.55 9.22 -18.63
C ARG A 261 -0.78 9.74 -18.11
N LEU A 262 -1.59 8.88 -17.53
CA LEU A 262 -2.90 9.24 -16.99
C LEU A 262 -2.82 10.11 -15.72
N GLN A 263 -1.73 10.03 -14.95
CA GLN A 263 -1.46 10.97 -13.86
C GLN A 263 -1.15 12.38 -14.38
N ALA A 264 -0.45 12.48 -15.51
CA ALA A 264 -0.10 13.76 -16.10
C ALA A 264 -1.30 14.39 -16.85
N ASP A 265 -2.06 13.59 -17.59
CA ASP A 265 -3.29 14.02 -18.26
C ASP A 265 -4.38 12.93 -18.16
N PRO A 266 -5.27 13.03 -17.14
CA PRO A 266 -6.36 12.07 -16.94
C PRO A 266 -7.40 12.05 -18.06
N LYS A 267 -7.39 13.04 -18.96
CA LYS A 267 -8.35 13.17 -20.06
C LYS A 267 -7.85 12.53 -21.36
N THR A 268 -6.64 11.95 -21.37
CA THR A 268 -6.16 11.26 -22.57
C THR A 268 -7.03 10.02 -22.85
N HIS A 269 -7.60 9.95 -24.05
CA HIS A 269 -8.31 8.80 -24.58
C HIS A 269 -7.31 7.72 -25.00
N ILE A 270 -7.36 6.57 -24.36
CA ILE A 270 -6.41 5.47 -24.59
C ILE A 270 -7.05 4.39 -25.45
N PHE A 271 -6.34 3.96 -26.49
CA PHE A 271 -6.63 2.78 -27.30
C PHE A 271 -5.54 1.75 -27.02
N ILE A 272 -5.92 0.52 -26.69
CA ILE A 272 -4.96 -0.54 -26.33
C ILE A 272 -5.20 -1.75 -27.22
N CYS A 273 -4.17 -2.14 -27.95
CA CYS A 273 -4.13 -3.34 -28.76
C CYS A 273 -3.16 -4.35 -28.12
N ASP A 274 -3.70 -5.37 -27.45
CA ASP A 274 -2.94 -6.48 -26.88
C ASP A 274 -3.01 -7.68 -27.84
N TYR A 275 -2.06 -7.75 -28.77
CA TYR A 275 -2.04 -8.84 -29.74
C TYR A 275 -1.75 -10.20 -29.08
N LYS A 276 -0.91 -10.19 -28.04
CA LYS A 276 -0.54 -11.39 -27.28
C LYS A 276 -1.73 -11.97 -26.51
N ASN A 277 -2.75 -11.16 -26.21
CA ASN A 277 -3.86 -11.49 -25.31
C ASN A 277 -3.31 -11.97 -23.97
N SER A 278 -2.42 -11.15 -23.42
CA SER A 278 -1.67 -11.44 -22.21
C SER A 278 -2.52 -11.28 -20.94
N GLU A 279 -2.07 -11.94 -19.88
CA GLU A 279 -2.61 -11.75 -18.53
C GLU A 279 -2.35 -10.35 -17.97
N ASP A 280 -1.33 -9.67 -18.48
CA ASP A 280 -0.83 -8.40 -17.98
C ASP A 280 -1.86 -7.27 -18.13
N PHE A 281 -2.73 -7.35 -19.14
CA PHE A 281 -3.74 -6.33 -19.47
C PHE A 281 -5.19 -6.75 -19.12
N ARG A 282 -5.39 -7.83 -18.35
CA ARG A 282 -6.74 -8.32 -17.95
C ARG A 282 -7.59 -7.28 -17.23
N PHE A 283 -6.96 -6.36 -16.50
CA PHE A 283 -7.65 -5.30 -15.76
C PHE A 283 -8.42 -4.34 -16.68
N LEU A 284 -8.15 -4.35 -17.98
CA LEU A 284 -8.84 -3.55 -19.00
C LEU A 284 -10.07 -4.25 -19.59
N ASN A 285 -10.41 -5.46 -19.15
CA ASN A 285 -11.61 -6.15 -19.63
C ASN A 285 -12.87 -5.32 -19.31
N GLY A 286 -13.65 -5.00 -20.35
CA GLY A 286 -14.83 -4.12 -20.26
C GLY A 286 -14.55 -2.66 -20.61
N TYR A 287 -13.29 -2.27 -20.80
CA TYR A 287 -12.94 -0.98 -21.38
C TYR A 287 -13.22 -0.98 -22.89
N GLU A 288 -13.89 0.06 -23.38
CA GLU A 288 -14.41 0.15 -24.75
C GLU A 288 -13.31 0.05 -25.81
N ASN A 289 -12.19 0.75 -25.60
CA ASN A 289 -11.08 0.82 -26.55
C ASN A 289 -9.98 -0.22 -26.27
N TYR A 290 -10.35 -1.39 -25.74
CA TYR A 290 -9.44 -2.50 -25.49
C TYR A 290 -9.65 -3.65 -26.48
N TYR A 291 -8.66 -3.83 -27.36
CA TYR A 291 -8.67 -4.80 -28.45
C TYR A 291 -7.65 -5.89 -28.20
N LYS A 292 -8.01 -7.13 -28.53
CA LYS A 292 -7.20 -8.33 -28.22
C LYS A 292 -7.07 -9.24 -29.42
N GLY A 293 -5.89 -9.82 -29.61
CA GLY A 293 -5.62 -10.79 -30.70
C GLY A 293 -5.95 -10.21 -32.08
N GLU A 294 -6.72 -10.95 -32.89
CA GLU A 294 -7.07 -10.53 -34.26
C GLU A 294 -7.86 -9.21 -34.33
N ARG A 295 -8.58 -8.83 -33.25
CA ARG A 295 -9.31 -7.54 -33.18
C ARG A 295 -8.39 -6.31 -33.08
N CYS A 296 -7.08 -6.50 -32.95
CA CYS A 296 -6.13 -5.39 -32.94
C CYS A 296 -6.10 -4.63 -34.27
N TYR A 297 -6.46 -5.28 -35.39
CA TYR A 297 -6.67 -4.58 -36.66
C TYR A 297 -7.78 -3.52 -36.54
N ASP A 298 -8.92 -3.91 -35.99
CA ASP A 298 -10.06 -3.01 -35.78
C ASP A 298 -9.69 -1.86 -34.82
N GLY A 299 -8.87 -2.15 -33.81
CA GLY A 299 -8.38 -1.14 -32.87
C GLY A 299 -7.51 -0.05 -33.52
N ILE A 300 -6.54 -0.43 -34.37
CA ILE A 300 -5.75 0.55 -35.13
C ILE A 300 -6.66 1.35 -36.05
N MET A 301 -7.57 0.69 -36.77
CA MET A 301 -8.42 1.37 -37.74
C MET A 301 -9.43 2.31 -37.07
N ALA A 302 -9.96 1.95 -35.90
CA ALA A 302 -10.79 2.84 -35.10
C ALA A 302 -10.02 4.08 -34.62
N PHE A 303 -8.78 3.90 -34.16
CA PHE A 303 -7.92 5.02 -33.77
C PHE A 303 -7.59 5.94 -34.95
N TYR A 304 -7.28 5.34 -36.10
CA TYR A 304 -6.98 6.07 -37.34
C TYR A 304 -8.20 6.81 -37.90
N GLN A 305 -9.38 6.20 -37.84
CA GLN A 305 -10.64 6.85 -38.22
C GLN A 305 -10.88 8.10 -37.36
N ARG A 306 -10.69 7.99 -36.03
CA ARG A 306 -10.81 9.11 -35.11
C ARG A 306 -9.79 10.22 -35.42
N PHE A 307 -8.56 9.85 -35.78
CA PHE A 307 -7.54 10.80 -36.24
C PHE A 307 -7.97 11.56 -37.50
N HIS A 308 -8.55 10.87 -38.47
CA HIS A 308 -9.06 11.48 -39.71
C HIS A 308 -10.22 12.44 -39.45
N GLU A 309 -11.19 12.06 -38.62
CA GLU A 309 -12.33 12.93 -38.24
C GLU A 309 -11.85 14.25 -37.60
N THR A 310 -10.86 14.16 -36.72
CA THR A 310 -10.25 15.35 -36.08
C THR A 310 -9.49 16.22 -37.10
N ARG A 311 -8.87 15.59 -38.11
CA ARG A 311 -8.17 16.31 -39.17
C ARG A 311 -9.15 17.04 -40.11
N GLU A 312 -10.26 16.39 -40.49
CA GLU A 312 -11.28 16.95 -41.38
C GLU A 312 -12.06 18.10 -40.71
N SER A 313 -12.29 18.02 -39.40
CA SER A 313 -12.98 19.06 -38.63
C SER A 313 -12.14 20.33 -38.39
N GLY A 314 -10.88 20.36 -38.84
CA GLY A 314 -10.05 21.57 -38.85
C GLY A 314 -9.14 21.75 -37.63
N GLY A 315 -8.96 20.70 -36.81
CA GLY A 315 -8.00 20.71 -35.71
C GLY A 315 -8.57 20.13 -34.43
N ALA A 316 -7.67 19.76 -33.52
CA ALA A 316 -8.02 19.06 -32.30
C ALA A 316 -8.83 19.93 -31.33
N GLU A 317 -9.96 19.39 -30.88
CA GLU A 317 -10.48 19.72 -29.56
C GLU A 317 -9.37 19.52 -28.50
N LYS A 318 -9.50 20.06 -27.29
CA LYS A 318 -8.48 19.92 -26.21
C LYS A 318 -8.27 18.46 -25.73
N GLU A 319 -8.77 17.49 -26.45
CA GLU A 319 -8.67 16.06 -26.18
C GLU A 319 -7.36 15.50 -26.72
N ARG A 320 -6.81 14.52 -26.01
CA ARG A 320 -5.58 13.82 -26.41
C ARG A 320 -5.88 12.36 -26.65
N TYR A 321 -5.23 11.78 -27.64
CA TYR A 321 -5.45 10.40 -28.06
C TYR A 321 -4.13 9.64 -28.05
N LEU A 322 -4.11 8.44 -27.48
CA LEU A 322 -2.93 7.58 -27.43
C LEU A 322 -3.28 6.15 -27.80
N LEU A 323 -2.62 5.62 -28.83
CA LEU A 323 -2.64 4.20 -29.16
C LEU A 323 -1.43 3.51 -28.52
N ILE A 324 -1.67 2.43 -27.78
CA ILE A 324 -0.64 1.53 -27.28
C ILE A 324 -0.82 0.19 -27.98
N PHE A 325 0.21 -0.27 -28.69
CA PHE A 325 0.19 -1.55 -29.38
C PHE A 325 1.24 -2.48 -28.79
N ASP A 326 0.80 -3.52 -28.08
CA ASP A 326 1.66 -4.56 -27.55
C ASP A 326 1.89 -5.66 -28.59
N GLU A 327 3.16 -5.99 -28.81
CA GLU A 327 3.61 -7.02 -29.75
C GLU A 327 3.27 -6.68 -31.22
N TYR A 328 3.50 -5.42 -31.62
CA TYR A 328 3.22 -4.91 -32.97
C TYR A 328 3.98 -5.65 -34.09
N PRO A 329 5.28 -6.00 -33.95
CA PRO A 329 6.00 -6.68 -35.01
C PRO A 329 5.41 -8.06 -35.34
N ALA A 330 4.98 -8.82 -34.33
CA ALA A 330 4.38 -10.13 -34.53
C ALA A 330 3.03 -10.02 -35.26
N PHE A 331 2.21 -9.05 -34.85
CA PHE A 331 0.95 -8.73 -35.52
C PHE A 331 1.15 -8.36 -36.99
N LEU A 332 2.10 -7.47 -37.29
CA LEU A 332 2.34 -7.04 -38.66
C LEU A 332 2.83 -8.19 -39.56
N ASN A 333 3.74 -9.01 -39.04
CA ASN A 333 4.22 -10.21 -39.74
C ASN A 333 3.07 -11.18 -40.04
N ARG A 334 2.16 -11.38 -39.08
CA ARG A 334 0.97 -12.21 -39.26
C ARG A 334 0.07 -11.67 -40.38
N LEU A 335 -0.20 -10.36 -40.39
CA LEU A 335 -1.00 -9.73 -41.44
C LEU A 335 -0.37 -9.88 -42.82
N GLN A 336 0.95 -9.67 -42.94
CA GLN A 336 1.66 -9.84 -44.22
C GLN A 336 1.55 -11.27 -44.76
N MET A 337 1.54 -12.27 -43.89
CA MET A 337 1.31 -13.67 -44.29
C MET A 337 -0.12 -13.89 -44.77
N LEU A 338 -1.12 -13.34 -44.07
CA LEU A 338 -2.53 -13.43 -44.45
C LEU A 338 -2.84 -12.71 -45.76
N ASP A 339 -2.30 -11.52 -45.96
CA ASP A 339 -2.48 -10.74 -47.19
C ASP A 339 -2.03 -11.53 -48.42
N LYS A 340 -0.92 -12.28 -48.32
CA LYS A 340 -0.45 -13.18 -49.38
C LYS A 340 -1.40 -14.35 -49.65
N GLN A 341 -2.04 -14.90 -48.61
CA GLN A 341 -2.94 -16.04 -48.72
C GLN A 341 -4.33 -15.63 -49.24
N ASN A 342 -4.87 -14.53 -48.71
CA ASN A 342 -6.24 -14.11 -48.93
C ASN A 342 -6.38 -13.00 -49.99
N LYS A 343 -5.26 -12.50 -50.54
CA LYS A 343 -5.21 -11.37 -51.48
C LYS A 343 -5.81 -10.07 -50.89
N GLU A 344 -5.65 -9.90 -49.58
CA GLU A 344 -6.01 -8.68 -48.85
C GLU A 344 -4.80 -7.73 -48.75
N LYS A 345 -4.99 -6.55 -48.15
CA LYS A 345 -3.94 -5.52 -48.00
C LYS A 345 -3.87 -4.94 -46.58
N ARG A 346 -4.31 -5.69 -45.57
CA ARG A 346 -4.45 -5.21 -44.19
C ARG A 346 -3.12 -4.75 -43.60
N ALA A 347 -2.01 -5.42 -43.92
CA ALA A 347 -0.70 -4.99 -43.44
C ALA A 347 -0.30 -3.63 -44.01
N ALA A 348 -0.61 -3.39 -45.30
CA ALA A 348 -0.36 -2.10 -45.94
C ALA A 348 -1.25 -1.00 -45.34
N ASP A 349 -2.52 -1.30 -45.09
CA ASP A 349 -3.46 -0.36 -44.47
C ASP A 349 -2.96 0.07 -43.07
N VAL A 350 -2.54 -0.89 -42.24
CA VAL A 350 -1.95 -0.63 -40.92
C VAL A 350 -0.68 0.22 -41.02
N MET A 351 0.25 -0.16 -41.92
CA MET A 351 1.51 0.58 -42.08
C MET A 351 1.26 2.02 -42.53
N ASN A 352 0.32 2.24 -43.46
CA ASN A 352 -0.04 3.57 -43.94
C ASN A 352 -0.68 4.40 -42.81
N ALA A 353 -1.63 3.83 -42.08
CA ALA A 353 -2.29 4.48 -40.96
C ALA A 353 -1.29 4.92 -39.87
N VAL A 354 -0.42 4.01 -39.43
CA VAL A 354 0.62 4.30 -38.44
C VAL A 354 1.59 5.37 -38.97
N SER A 355 2.01 5.29 -40.24
CA SER A 355 2.92 6.26 -40.84
C SER A 355 2.32 7.66 -40.89
N GLU A 356 1.06 7.79 -41.30
CA GLU A 356 0.39 9.08 -41.36
C GLU A 356 0.24 9.72 -39.98
N ILE A 357 -0.15 8.93 -38.97
CA ILE A 357 -0.25 9.40 -37.59
C ILE A 357 1.13 9.79 -37.05
N LEU A 358 2.20 9.03 -37.34
CA LEU A 358 3.55 9.41 -36.90
C LEU A 358 4.01 10.73 -37.55
N MET A 359 3.59 11.03 -38.77
CA MET A 359 3.96 12.25 -39.49
C MET A 359 3.16 13.48 -39.03
N LEU A 360 1.86 13.31 -38.75
CA LEU A 360 0.93 14.42 -38.54
C LEU A 360 0.27 14.45 -37.14
N GLY A 361 0.34 13.35 -36.41
CA GLY A 361 -0.37 13.14 -35.13
C GLY A 361 0.03 14.11 -34.04
N ARG A 362 1.29 14.54 -33.99
CA ARG A 362 1.76 15.52 -33.00
C ARG A 362 0.97 16.82 -33.03
N GLY A 363 0.64 17.34 -34.22
CA GLY A 363 -0.13 18.58 -34.36
C GLY A 363 -1.60 18.47 -33.96
N LEU A 364 -2.10 17.24 -33.82
CA LEU A 364 -3.49 16.92 -33.48
C LEU A 364 -3.61 16.22 -32.11
N HIS A 365 -2.53 16.15 -31.33
CA HIS A 365 -2.47 15.45 -30.04
C HIS A 365 -2.73 13.93 -30.12
N TYR A 366 -2.31 13.28 -31.21
CA TYR A 366 -2.32 11.82 -31.37
C TYR A 366 -0.91 11.25 -31.16
N GLY A 367 -0.79 10.36 -30.17
CA GLY A 367 0.42 9.59 -29.88
C GLY A 367 0.27 8.11 -30.25
N ILE A 368 1.40 7.45 -30.53
CA ILE A 368 1.46 6.00 -30.74
C ILE A 368 2.65 5.46 -29.95
N TRP A 369 2.40 4.47 -29.11
CA TRP A 369 3.41 3.66 -28.43
C TRP A 369 3.43 2.26 -29.02
N ILE A 370 4.58 1.89 -29.59
CA ILE A 370 4.81 0.58 -30.20
C ILE A 370 5.73 -0.22 -29.29
N VAL A 371 5.33 -1.45 -28.96
CA VAL A 371 6.06 -2.39 -28.09
C VAL A 371 6.50 -3.62 -28.88
#